data_AF-A0A939FET8-F1
#
_entry.id   AF-A0A939FET8-F1
#
_cell.length_a   1.000
_cell.length_b   1.000
_cell.length_c   1.000
_cell.angle_alpha   90.00
_cell.angle_beta   90.00
_cell.angle_gamma   90.00
#
_symmetry.space_group_name_H-M   'P 1'
#
loop_
_entity.id
_entity.type
_entity.pdbx_description
1 polymer ?
#
loop_
_entity_poly.entity_id
_entity_poly.type
_entity_poly.pdbx_seq_one_letter_code
_entity_poly.pdbx_strand_id
1 'polypeptide(L)'
;MNDRRRLRRPSAVCSIQVGDLKVSYVPDGAMLLKPSAPFPPATTLHDTEYGAHLNDTAHLVANTGGLLVQDGPRSLLIDAGFGPRSAPED
;
A
#
# COMPACT_ATOMS: atom_id res chain seq x y z
N MET A 1 0.17 14.07 -13.35
CA MET A 1 -1.13 13.57 -13.83
C MET A 1 -1.65 12.54 -12.82
N ASN A 2 -2.71 12.86 -12.07
CA ASN A 2 -3.25 12.00 -11.00
C ASN A 2 -4.05 10.84 -11.60
N ASP A 3 -3.35 9.76 -12.00
CA ASP A 3 -4.03 8.52 -12.36
C ASP A 3 -4.63 7.87 -11.09
N ARG A 4 -5.96 7.96 -10.94
CA ARG A 4 -6.70 7.36 -9.83
C ARG A 4 -6.57 5.84 -9.80
N ARG A 5 -6.22 5.18 -10.91
CA ARG A 5 -5.98 3.72 -10.93
C ARG A 5 -4.88 3.30 -9.97
N ARG A 6 -3.94 4.19 -9.65
CA ARG A 6 -2.88 3.91 -8.66
C ARG A 6 -3.42 3.62 -7.26
N LEU A 7 -4.60 4.15 -6.91
CA LEU A 7 -5.19 3.99 -5.57
C LEU A 7 -5.82 2.60 -5.37
N ARG A 8 -5.95 1.82 -6.46
CA ARG A 8 -6.72 0.57 -6.51
C ARG A 8 -5.83 -0.64 -6.81
N ARG A 9 -4.51 -0.49 -6.75
CA ARG A 9 -3.52 -1.52 -7.09
C ARG A 9 -2.31 -1.43 -6.16
N PRO A 10 -1.51 -2.49 -6.03
CA PRO A 10 -0.28 -2.44 -5.26
C PRO A 10 0.65 -1.34 -5.79
N SER A 11 1.38 -0.68 -4.89
CA SER A 11 2.34 0.34 -5.33
C SER A 11 3.57 -0.32 -5.92
N ALA A 12 4.07 0.26 -7.00
CA ALA A 12 5.41 -0.04 -7.48
C ALA A 12 6.46 0.56 -6.52
N VAL A 13 7.70 0.08 -6.65
CA VAL A 13 8.87 0.75 -6.05
C VAL A 13 8.86 2.22 -6.47
N CYS A 14 9.03 3.10 -5.49
CA CYS A 14 9.09 4.54 -5.71
C CYS A 14 10.12 5.13 -4.75
N SER A 15 10.83 6.15 -5.21
CA SER A 15 11.79 6.89 -4.39
C SER A 15 11.42 8.37 -4.35
N ILE A 16 11.60 8.97 -3.18
CA ILE A 16 11.51 10.41 -2.97
C ILE A 16 12.79 10.91 -2.29
N GLN A 17 13.04 12.21 -2.39
CA GLN A 17 14.09 12.89 -1.65
C GLN A 17 13.48 13.60 -0.44
N VAL A 18 14.10 13.44 0.72
CA VAL A 18 13.74 14.13 1.97
C VAL A 18 15.01 14.75 2.54
N GLY A 19 15.26 16.01 2.22
CA GLY A 19 16.58 16.61 2.44
C GLY A 19 17.64 15.85 1.63
N ASP A 20 18.71 15.43 2.29
CA ASP A 20 19.79 14.63 1.68
C ASP A 20 19.50 13.11 1.66
N LEU A 21 18.36 12.69 2.22
CA LEU A 21 17.99 11.28 2.30
C LEU A 21 17.22 10.85 1.06
N LYS A 22 17.69 9.76 0.43
CA LYS A 22 16.87 9.02 -0.53
C LYS A 22 16.02 8.01 0.23
N VAL A 23 14.70 8.18 0.18
CA VAL A 23 13.73 7.25 0.79
C VAL A 23 13.05 6.47 -0.32
N SER A 24 13.16 5.14 -0.30
CA SER A 24 12.54 4.26 -1.28
C SER A 24 11.56 3.31 -0.61
N TYR A 25 10.33 3.25 -1.13
CA TYR A 25 9.40 2.19 -0.77
C TYR A 25 9.82 0.88 -1.44
N VAL A 26 10.00 -0.18 -0.64
CA VAL A 26 10.35 -1.52 -1.09
C VAL A 26 9.14 -2.43 -0.86
N PRO A 27 8.43 -2.87 -1.92
CA PRO A 27 7.27 -3.72 -1.80
C PRO A 27 7.66 -5.15 -1.46
N ASP A 28 6.92 -5.74 -0.51
CA ASP A 28 6.94 -7.18 -0.21
C ASP A 28 5.68 -7.85 -0.77
N GLY A 29 4.56 -7.14 -0.79
CA GLY A 29 3.31 -7.60 -1.37
C GLY A 29 2.16 -6.63 -1.10
N ALA A 30 0.93 -7.14 -1.15
CA ALA A 30 -0.26 -6.40 -0.73
C ALA A 30 -1.29 -7.34 -0.13
N MET A 31 -2.07 -6.80 0.81
CA MET A 31 -3.24 -7.41 1.41
C MET A 31 -4.50 -6.78 0.79
N LEU A 32 -5.53 -7.59 0.57
CA LEU A 32 -6.86 -7.12 0.22
C LEU A 32 -7.71 -7.06 1.48
N LEU A 33 -8.00 -5.84 1.94
CA LEU A 33 -8.78 -5.63 3.15
C LEU A 33 -10.25 -5.46 2.79
N LYS A 34 -11.10 -6.32 3.36
CA LYS A 34 -12.55 -6.14 3.34
C LYS A 34 -12.90 -4.94 4.24
N PRO A 35 -13.63 -3.94 3.74
CA PRO A 35 -14.30 -2.97 4.60
C PRO A 35 -15.25 -3.72 5.55
N SER A 36 -14.82 -3.89 6.80
CA SER A 36 -15.59 -4.50 7.88
C SER A 36 -15.86 -3.49 8.99
N ALA A 37 -16.79 -3.82 9.88
CA ALA A 37 -17.11 -2.97 11.03
C ALA A 37 -15.83 -2.51 11.76
N PRO A 38 -15.72 -1.22 12.11
CA PRO A 38 -16.77 -0.20 12.12
C PRO A 38 -17.03 0.50 10.76
N PHE A 39 -16.36 0.10 9.68
CA PHE A 39 -16.57 0.69 8.36
C PHE A 39 -17.86 0.17 7.69
N PRO A 40 -18.53 1.00 6.87
CA PRO A 40 -19.64 0.52 6.04
C PRO A 40 -19.21 -0.64 5.14
N PRO A 41 -20.11 -1.59 4.83
CA PRO A 41 -19.80 -2.68 3.90
C PRO A 41 -19.28 -2.14 2.56
N ALA A 42 -18.40 -2.90 1.91
CA ALA A 42 -17.81 -2.49 0.63
C ALA A 42 -18.84 -2.10 -0.44
N THR A 43 -19.97 -2.81 -0.48
CA THR A 43 -21.08 -2.55 -1.41
C THR A 43 -21.74 -1.20 -1.19
N THR A 44 -21.75 -0.69 0.04
CA THR A 44 -22.33 0.64 0.34
C THR A 44 -21.32 1.76 0.12
N LEU A 45 -20.02 1.45 0.07
CA LEU A 45 -18.96 2.43 -0.17
C LEU A 45 -18.76 2.76 -1.65
N HIS A 46 -19.21 1.91 -2.58
CA HIS A 46 -18.89 2.08 -4.00
C HIS A 46 -19.46 3.37 -4.59
N ASP A 47 -20.64 3.78 -4.14
CA ASP A 47 -21.32 5.02 -4.55
C ASP A 47 -20.93 6.24 -3.68
N THR A 48 -19.98 6.07 -2.76
CA THR A 48 -19.49 7.15 -1.90
C THR A 48 -18.18 7.73 -2.44
N GLU A 49 -17.71 8.83 -1.84
CA GLU A 49 -16.38 9.39 -2.14
C GLU A 49 -15.24 8.38 -1.93
N TYR A 50 -15.45 7.36 -1.08
CA TYR A 50 -14.46 6.33 -0.79
C TYR A 50 -14.39 5.23 -1.86
N GLY A 51 -15.39 5.10 -2.73
CA GLY A 51 -15.45 4.06 -3.76
C GLY A 51 -14.24 4.09 -4.71
N ALA A 52 -13.64 5.26 -4.91
CA ALA A 52 -12.44 5.44 -5.74
C ALA A 52 -11.18 4.73 -5.19
N HIS A 53 -11.18 4.32 -3.92
CA HIS A 53 -10.07 3.65 -3.26
C HIS A 53 -10.19 2.11 -3.24
N LEU A 54 -11.37 1.57 -3.57
CA LEU A 54 -11.61 0.12 -3.58
C LEU A 54 -11.28 -0.46 -4.94
N ASN A 55 -10.61 -1.62 -5.00
CA ASN A 55 -10.32 -2.34 -6.24
C ASN A 55 -11.60 -2.90 -6.91
N ASP A 56 -11.46 -3.61 -8.03
CA ASP A 56 -12.61 -4.13 -8.81
C ASP A 56 -13.42 -5.19 -8.06
N THR A 57 -12.85 -5.75 -6.99
CA THR A 57 -13.51 -6.71 -6.09
C THR A 57 -14.00 -6.06 -4.80
N ALA A 58 -14.05 -4.73 -4.74
CA ALA A 58 -14.47 -3.94 -3.58
C ALA A 58 -13.60 -4.07 -2.32
N HIS A 59 -12.30 -4.36 -2.48
CA HIS A 59 -11.32 -4.41 -1.39
C HIS A 59 -10.42 -3.18 -1.38
N LEU A 60 -10.00 -2.75 -0.19
CA LEU A 60 -8.91 -1.78 -0.06
C LEU A 60 -7.58 -2.51 -0.27
N VAL A 61 -6.75 -2.00 -1.17
CA VAL A 61 -5.41 -2.57 -1.42
C VAL A 61 -4.42 -1.96 -0.43
N ALA A 62 -3.98 -2.75 0.54
CA ALA A 62 -3.03 -2.34 1.56
C ALA A 62 -1.66 -2.97 1.30
N ASN A 63 -0.69 -2.15 0.92
CA ASN A 63 0.66 -2.61 0.65
C ASN A 63 1.39 -3.10 1.91
N THR A 64 2.16 -4.17 1.76
CA THR A 64 3.15 -4.62 2.74
C THR A 64 4.56 -4.42 2.17
N GLY A 65 5.52 -4.15 3.05
CA GLY A 65 6.89 -3.86 2.63
C GLY A 65 7.65 -3.09 3.70
N GLY A 66 8.61 -2.29 3.25
CA GLY A 66 9.39 -1.42 4.12
C GLY A 66 9.87 -0.16 3.40
N LEU A 67 10.57 0.70 4.15
CA LEU A 67 11.24 1.89 3.62
C LEU A 67 12.75 1.69 3.72
N LEU A 68 13.42 1.77 2.58
CA LEU A 68 14.88 1.85 2.50
C LEU A 68 15.28 3.32 2.50
N VAL A 69 15.90 3.75 3.60
CA VAL A 69 16.44 5.10 3.78
C VAL A 69 17.94 5.06 3.56
N GLN A 70 18.44 5.86 2.62
CA GLN A 70 19.86 5.94 2.28
C GLN A 70 20.40 7.32 2.61
N ASP A 71 21.56 7.35 3.28
CA ASP A 71 22.32 8.55 3.65
C ASP A 71 23.80 8.33 3.27
N GLY A 72 24.20 8.82 2.10
CA GLY A 72 25.51 8.56 1.52
C GLY A 72 25.84 7.05 1.49
N PRO A 73 26.88 6.57 2.20
CA PRO A 73 27.25 5.16 2.24
C PRO A 73 26.40 4.32 3.20
N ARG A 74 25.52 4.94 4.00
CA ARG A 74 24.71 4.25 5.02
C ARG A 74 23.34 3.93 4.47
N SER A 75 22.75 2.85 4.97
CA SER A 75 21.39 2.45 4.64
C SER A 75 20.69 1.86 5.85
N LEU A 76 19.44 2.24 6.05
CA LEU A 76 18.54 1.75 7.09
C LEU A 76 17.27 1.22 6.42
N LEU A 77 16.87 0.01 6.80
CA LEU A 77 15.57 -0.55 6.44
C LEU A 77 14.62 -0.41 7.63
N ILE A 78 13.47 0.23 7.40
CA ILE A 78 12.36 0.30 8.36
C ILE A 78 11.29 -0.68 7.89
N ASP A 79 10.93 -1.61 8.77
CA ASP A 79 10.11 -2.79 8.49
C ASP A 79 10.66 -3.71 7.38
N ALA A 80 10.24 -4.97 7.37
CA ALA A 80 10.76 -5.98 6.43
C ALA A 80 9.65 -6.79 5.75
N GLY A 81 8.43 -6.23 5.71
CA GLY A 81 7.27 -6.92 5.17
C GLY A 81 6.84 -8.14 5.99
N PHE A 82 6.07 -9.02 5.35
CA PHE A 82 5.55 -10.27 5.89
C PHE A 82 6.51 -11.45 5.64
N GLY A 83 7.38 -11.31 4.64
CA GLY A 83 8.43 -12.27 4.31
C GLY A 83 7.87 -13.52 3.62
N PRO A 84 8.42 -14.72 3.85
CA PRO A 84 8.02 -15.94 3.14
C PRO A 84 6.66 -16.51 3.56
N ARG A 85 5.87 -15.74 4.31
CA ARG A 85 4.55 -16.15 4.80
C ARG A 85 3.48 -15.64 3.84
N SER A 86 2.34 -16.33 3.86
CA SER A 86 1.11 -15.89 3.18
C SER A 86 -0.08 -16.22 4.08
N ALA A 87 -1.06 -15.33 4.15
CA ALA A 87 -2.35 -15.61 4.76
C ALA A 87 -3.41 -15.64 3.66
N PRO A 88 -4.40 -16.53 3.73
CA PRO A 88 -5.54 -16.48 2.83
C PRO A 88 -6.31 -15.17 3.04
N GLU A 89 -7.04 -14.75 2.02
CA GLU A 89 -8.06 -13.71 2.19
C GLU A 89 -9.16 -14.26 3.10
N ASP A 90 -9.40 -13.59 4.23
CA ASP A 90 -10.60 -13.78 5.05
C ASP A 90 -11.83 -13.39 4.24
#